data_AF-A0A8T0RZR8-F1
#
_entry.id   AF-A0A8T0RZR8-F1
#
_cell.length_a   1.000
_cell.length_b   1.000
_cell.length_c   1.000
_cell.angle_alpha   90.00
_cell.angle_beta   90.00
_cell.angle_gamma   90.00
#
_symmetry.space_group_name_H-M   'P 1'
#
loop_
_entity.id
_entity.type
_entity.pdbx_description
1 polymer ?
#
loop_
_entity_poly.entity_id
_entity_poly.type
_entity_poly.pdbx_seq_one_letter_code
_entity_poly.pdbx_strand_id
1 'polypeptide(L)'
;MLDGLYVATGFVIVPLAGQIDDLALLEATGLASTTKNGAEEAAANALIVAAERDFGVVVKDFNFSSLEVVRKEMEDLRRINHMLRSGWVQLLDDLETLQKTLEEITIDVVSGSPRNSIAVLAHGAAVWAEENVWDGTAALEKLSRDFMDEN
;
A
#
# COMPACT_ATOMS: atom_id res chain seq x y z
N MET A 1 -14.02 20.76 -8.92
CA MET A 1 -13.19 19.61 -9.32
C MET A 1 -13.24 19.59 -10.84
N LEU A 2 -12.12 19.71 -11.55
CA LEU A 2 -12.14 19.66 -13.01
C LEU A 2 -12.38 18.20 -13.41
N ASP A 3 -13.60 17.91 -13.85
CA ASP A 3 -13.97 16.63 -14.47
C ASP A 3 -13.28 16.55 -15.86
N GLY A 4 -11.96 16.38 -15.84
CA GLY A 4 -11.15 16.25 -17.04
C GLY A 4 -11.07 14.80 -17.47
N LEU A 5 -11.34 14.53 -18.75
CA LEU A 5 -11.03 13.23 -19.36
C LEU A 5 -9.51 13.15 -19.62
N TYR A 6 -8.92 12.02 -19.26
CA TYR A 6 -7.55 11.64 -19.57
C TYR A 6 -7.50 10.98 -20.95
N VAL A 7 -6.47 11.29 -21.73
CA VAL A 7 -6.16 10.62 -23.00
C VAL A 7 -4.70 10.20 -22.94
N ALA A 8 -4.41 8.97 -23.37
CA ALA A 8 -3.05 8.46 -23.47
C ALA A 8 -2.74 8.03 -24.90
N THR A 9 -1.46 8.17 -25.27
CA THR A 9 -0.91 7.73 -26.54
C THR A 9 0.25 6.81 -26.26
N GLY A 10 0.26 5.65 -26.91
CA GLY A 10 1.32 4.66 -26.80
C GLY A 10 2.14 4.59 -28.09
N PHE A 11 3.40 4.20 -27.96
CA PHE A 11 4.37 4.08 -29.05
C PHE A 11 5.13 2.76 -28.92
N VAL A 12 5.30 2.03 -30.02
CA VAL A 12 6.10 0.80 -30.09
C VAL A 12 7.01 0.87 -31.32
N ILE A 13 8.29 0.58 -31.14
CA ILE A 13 9.23 0.44 -32.25
C ILE A 13 9.24 -1.02 -32.69
N VAL A 14 8.89 -1.27 -33.95
CA VAL A 14 8.78 -2.60 -34.55
C VAL A 14 9.92 -2.81 -35.54
N PRO A 15 10.85 -3.74 -35.27
CA PRO A 15 11.85 -4.14 -36.26
C PRO A 15 11.20 -4.95 -37.39
N LEU A 16 11.46 -4.57 -38.64
CA LEU A 16 10.93 -5.26 -39.82
C LEU A 16 11.86 -6.37 -40.30
N ALA A 17 11.29 -7.51 -40.70
CA ALA A 17 12.07 -8.63 -41.22
C ALA A 17 12.59 -8.32 -42.64
N GLY A 18 13.91 -8.22 -42.82
CA GLY A 18 14.54 -8.17 -44.14
C GLY A 18 15.74 -7.24 -44.30
N GLN A 19 15.93 -6.26 -43.42
CA GLN A 19 17.12 -5.39 -43.38
C GLN A 19 17.49 -5.05 -41.94
N ILE A 20 18.79 -4.88 -41.67
CA ILE A 20 19.35 -4.75 -40.32
C ILE A 20 18.98 -3.39 -39.67
N ASP A 21 18.43 -2.43 -40.43
CA ASP A 21 18.15 -1.06 -39.96
C ASP A 21 16.71 -0.57 -40.22
N ASP A 22 15.79 -1.43 -40.69
CA ASP A 22 14.40 -1.02 -40.95
C ASP A 22 13.54 -1.12 -39.68
N LEU A 23 13.24 0.04 -39.09
CA LEU A 23 12.34 0.19 -37.95
C LEU A 23 11.05 0.90 -38.38
N ALA A 24 9.90 0.34 -37.99
CA ALA A 24 8.61 1.02 -38.07
C ALA A 24 8.19 1.54 -36.69
N LEU A 25 7.59 2.74 -36.63
CA LEU A 25 6.96 3.26 -35.42
C LEU A 25 5.47 2.99 -35.47
N LEU A 26 4.97 2.24 -34.49
CA LEU A 26 3.54 2.06 -34.26
C LEU A 26 3.10 3.02 -33.16
N GLU A 27 2.26 3.98 -33.51
CA GLU A 27 1.67 4.95 -32.58
C GLU A 27 0.15 4.77 -32.58
N ALA A 28 -0.45 4.71 -31.38
CA ALA A 28 -1.90 4.67 -31.24
C ALA A 28 -2.35 5.48 -30.02
N THR A 29 -3.41 6.25 -30.20
CA THR A 29 -4.05 7.01 -29.13
C THR A 29 -5.32 6.30 -28.68
N GLY A 30 -5.43 6.08 -27.37
CA GLY A 30 -6.59 5.47 -26.75
C GLY A 30 -7.78 6.42 -26.67
N LEU A 31 -8.98 5.86 -26.48
CA LEU A 31 -10.16 6.64 -26.13
C LEU A 31 -9.95 7.36 -24.79
N ALA A 32 -10.60 8.52 -24.68
CA ALA A 32 -10.57 9.31 -23.47
C ALA A 32 -11.28 8.58 -22.32
N SER A 33 -10.71 8.64 -21.11
CA SER A 33 -11.25 7.99 -19.91
C SER A 33 -11.32 8.94 -18.73
N THR A 34 -12.24 8.71 -17.81
CA THR A 34 -12.34 9.48 -16.56
C THR A 34 -11.21 9.18 -15.58
N THR A 35 -10.42 8.13 -15.82
CA THR A 35 -9.26 7.76 -15.00
C THR A 35 -8.00 7.67 -15.86
N LYS A 36 -6.84 7.96 -15.25
CA LYS A 36 -5.54 7.82 -15.91
C LYS A 36 -5.29 6.39 -16.39
N ASN A 37 -5.55 5.41 -15.54
CA ASN A 37 -5.36 4.00 -15.87
C ASN A 37 -6.27 3.55 -17.03
N GLY A 38 -7.53 4.00 -17.05
CA GLY A 38 -8.44 3.68 -18.15
C GLY A 38 -8.00 4.30 -19.49
N ALA A 39 -7.33 5.47 -19.46
CA ALA A 39 -6.77 6.07 -20.67
C ALA A 39 -5.55 5.28 -21.17
N GLU A 40 -4.67 4.85 -20.25
CA GLU A 40 -3.51 3.99 -20.57
C GLU A 40 -3.95 2.62 -21.11
N GLU A 41 -4.98 2.02 -20.52
CA GLU A 41 -5.60 0.78 -20.99
C GLU A 41 -6.16 0.93 -22.41
N ALA A 42 -6.88 2.02 -22.65
CA ALA A 42 -7.42 2.31 -23.98
C ALA A 42 -6.31 2.52 -25.03
N ALA A 43 -5.18 3.14 -24.64
CA ALA A 43 -4.04 3.31 -25.53
C ALA A 43 -3.32 1.98 -25.83
N ALA A 44 -3.17 1.11 -24.82
CA ALA A 44 -2.63 -0.23 -25.00
C ALA A 44 -3.52 -1.10 -25.91
N ASN A 45 -4.84 -1.05 -25.72
CA ASN A 45 -5.79 -1.72 -26.62
C ASN A 45 -5.69 -1.18 -28.05
N ALA A 46 -5.60 0.15 -28.22
CA ALA A 46 -5.45 0.76 -29.53
C ALA A 46 -4.14 0.33 -30.23
N LEU A 47 -3.04 0.19 -29.47
CA LEU A 47 -1.77 -0.33 -29.97
C LEU A 47 -1.89 -1.80 -30.42
N ILE A 48 -2.58 -2.65 -29.65
CA ILE A 48 -2.76 -4.06 -30.01
C ILE A 48 -3.54 -4.17 -31.33
N VAL A 49 -4.64 -3.42 -31.46
CA VAL A 49 -5.43 -3.38 -32.70
C VAL A 49 -4.61 -2.87 -33.87
N ALA A 50 -3.79 -1.83 -33.66
CA ALA A 50 -2.92 -1.29 -34.70
C ALA A 50 -1.82 -2.29 -35.10
N ALA A 51 -1.26 -3.03 -34.13
CA ALA A 51 -0.24 -4.04 -34.38
C ALA A 51 -0.78 -5.23 -35.19
N GLU A 52 -2.00 -5.67 -34.88
CA GLU A 52 -2.69 -6.71 -35.65
C GLU A 52 -2.97 -6.23 -37.08
N ARG A 53 -3.48 -5.00 -37.24
CA ARG A 53 -3.80 -4.42 -38.55
C ARG A 53 -2.57 -4.23 -39.44
N ASP A 54 -1.49 -3.67 -38.88
CA ASP A 54 -0.34 -3.20 -39.66
C ASP A 54 0.75 -4.26 -39.81
N PHE A 55 0.85 -5.18 -38.86
CA PHE A 55 1.92 -6.18 -38.83
C PHE A 55 1.42 -7.63 -38.70
N GLY A 56 0.10 -7.87 -38.61
CA GLY A 56 -0.45 -9.21 -38.45
C GLY A 56 -0.12 -9.85 -37.09
N VAL A 57 0.28 -9.05 -36.09
CA VAL A 57 0.63 -9.53 -34.76
C VAL A 57 -0.65 -9.83 -33.98
N VAL A 58 -0.84 -11.09 -33.60
CA VAL A 58 -1.97 -11.50 -32.76
C VAL A 58 -1.52 -11.62 -31.31
N VAL A 59 -2.01 -10.74 -30.44
CA VAL A 59 -1.82 -10.84 -29.00
C VAL A 59 -2.92 -11.73 -28.43
N LYS A 60 -2.56 -12.94 -27.98
CA LYS A 60 -3.49 -13.85 -27.31
C LYS A 60 -3.56 -13.55 -25.81
N ASP A 61 -4.73 -13.78 -25.23
CA ASP A 61 -4.97 -13.82 -23.78
C ASP A 61 -4.74 -12.51 -23.03
N PHE A 62 -4.92 -11.36 -23.68
CA PHE A 62 -4.80 -10.07 -23.01
C PHE A 62 -6.08 -9.73 -22.23
N ASN A 63 -5.98 -9.73 -20.90
CA ASN A 63 -7.10 -9.45 -20.00
C ASN A 63 -6.72 -8.46 -18.89
N PHE A 64 -7.21 -7.23 -19.00
CA PHE A 64 -7.00 -6.18 -17.99
C PHE A 64 -7.73 -6.45 -16.67
N SER A 65 -8.82 -7.22 -16.68
CA SER A 65 -9.55 -7.51 -15.43
C SER A 65 -8.70 -8.31 -14.44
N SER A 66 -7.84 -9.21 -14.92
CA SER A 66 -6.91 -9.94 -14.06
C SER A 66 -5.87 -9.01 -13.42
N LEU A 67 -5.41 -8.00 -14.17
CA LEU A 67 -4.52 -6.95 -13.66
C LEU A 67 -5.22 -6.07 -12.62
N GLU A 68 -6.51 -5.79 -12.80
CA GLU A 68 -7.29 -4.99 -11.87
C GLU A 68 -7.50 -5.69 -10.52
N VAL A 69 -7.72 -7.01 -10.51
CA VAL A 69 -7.76 -7.82 -9.28
C VAL A 69 -6.45 -7.71 -8.52
N VAL A 70 -5.31 -7.94 -9.19
CA VAL A 70 -3.99 -7.84 -8.57
C VAL A 70 -3.71 -6.40 -8.08
N ARG A 71 -4.16 -5.38 -8.81
CA ARG A 71 -4.03 -3.98 -8.38
C ARG A 71 -4.80 -3.71 -7.09
N LYS A 72 -6.03 -4.21 -7.00
CA LYS A 72 -6.86 -4.07 -5.79
C LYS A 72 -6.20 -4.76 -4.60
N GLU A 73 -5.77 -6.02 -4.75
CA GLU A 73 -5.05 -6.76 -3.71
C GLU A 73 -3.81 -6.00 -3.24
N MET A 74 -3.05 -5.40 -4.16
CA MET A 74 -1.86 -4.61 -3.84
C MET A 74 -2.20 -3.32 -3.08
N GLU A 75 -3.31 -2.65 -3.41
CA GLU A 75 -3.79 -1.47 -2.70
C GLU A 75 -4.24 -1.81 -1.27
N ASP A 76 -4.93 -2.94 -1.09
CA ASP A 76 -5.37 -3.42 0.22
C ASP A 76 -4.17 -3.82 1.09
N LEU A 77 -3.19 -4.53 0.52
CA LEU A 77 -1.93 -4.85 1.20
C LEU A 77 -1.15 -3.60 1.61
N ARG A 78 -1.11 -2.57 0.76
CA ARG A 78 -0.47 -1.29 1.11
C ARG A 78 -1.17 -0.60 2.28
N ARG A 79 -2.50 -0.65 2.33
CA ARG A 79 -3.30 -0.08 3.43
C ARG A 79 -3.00 -0.82 4.74
N ILE A 80 -3.04 -2.15 4.73
CA ILE A 80 -2.76 -2.98 5.90
C ILE A 80 -1.33 -2.73 6.41
N ASN A 81 -0.35 -2.74 5.51
CA ASN A 81 1.05 -2.50 5.87
C ASN A 81 1.24 -1.10 6.48
N HIS A 82 0.57 -0.08 5.93
CA HIS A 82 0.60 1.26 6.51
C HIS A 82 0.03 1.28 7.94
N MET A 83 -1.13 0.65 8.17
CA MET A 83 -1.73 0.52 9.50
C MET A 83 -0.83 -0.21 10.50
N LEU A 84 -0.23 -1.33 10.08
CA LEU A 84 0.70 -2.07 10.92
C LEU A 84 1.92 -1.22 11.27
N ARG A 85 2.49 -0.53 10.27
CA ARG A 85 3.65 0.35 10.48
C ARG A 85 3.32 1.49 11.46
N SER A 86 2.13 2.09 11.37
CA SER A 86 1.73 3.11 12.34
C SER A 86 1.56 2.55 13.75
N GLY A 87 0.96 1.35 13.88
CA GLY A 87 0.86 0.67 15.17
C GLY A 87 2.22 0.31 15.78
N TRP A 88 3.18 -0.13 14.95
CA TRP A 88 4.56 -0.39 15.38
C TRP A 88 5.27 0.87 15.89
N VAL A 89 5.08 2.03 15.26
CA VAL A 89 5.64 3.29 15.73
C VAL A 89 5.06 3.66 17.08
N GLN A 90 3.74 3.53 17.25
CA GLN A 90 3.09 3.84 18.52
C GLN A 90 3.59 2.95 19.64
N LEU A 91 3.68 1.63 19.41
CA LEU A 91 4.24 0.68 20.38
C LEU A 91 5.68 0.99 20.78
N LEU A 92 6.50 1.53 19.86
CA LEU A 92 7.88 1.93 20.17
C LEU A 92 7.93 3.16 21.10
N ASP A 93 7.12 4.18 20.84
CA ASP A 93 7.03 5.38 21.70
C ASP A 93 6.55 5.02 23.11
N ASP A 94 5.62 4.08 23.16
CA ASP A 94 5.05 3.49 24.35
C ASP A 94 6.10 2.73 25.19
N LEU A 95 6.91 1.88 24.56
CA LEU A 95 8.03 1.19 25.21
C LEU A 95 9.10 2.16 25.71
N GLU A 96 9.37 3.25 24.98
CA GLU A 96 10.29 4.29 25.44
C GLU A 96 9.76 4.99 26.71
N THR A 97 8.46 5.24 26.76
CA THR A 97 7.79 5.84 27.93
C THR A 97 7.86 4.90 29.14
N LEU A 98 7.62 3.60 28.93
CA LEU A 98 7.76 2.59 29.99
C LEU A 98 9.21 2.53 30.50
N GLN A 99 10.19 2.54 29.60
CA GLN A 99 11.60 2.52 29.98
C GLN A 99 11.96 3.71 30.86
N LYS A 100 11.61 4.93 30.46
CA LYS A 100 11.86 6.15 31.24
C LYS A 100 11.22 6.07 32.63
N THR A 101 9.99 5.57 32.71
CA THR A 101 9.28 5.38 33.97
C THR A 101 10.01 4.40 34.89
N LEU A 102 10.50 3.28 34.36
CA LEU A 102 11.28 2.30 35.12
C LEU A 102 12.63 2.86 35.59
N GLU A 103 13.29 3.68 34.78
CA GLU A 103 14.52 4.37 35.14
C GLU A 103 14.29 5.35 36.31
N GLU A 104 13.20 6.12 36.27
CA GLU A 104 12.80 7.02 37.37
C GLU A 104 12.54 6.26 38.67
N ILE A 105 11.78 5.15 38.62
CA ILE A 105 11.57 4.27 39.79
C ILE A 105 12.90 3.82 40.36
N THR A 106 13.81 3.36 39.49
CA THR A 106 15.11 2.83 39.92
C THR A 106 15.94 3.90 40.62
N ILE A 107 15.94 5.14 40.10
CA ILE A 107 16.63 6.27 40.71
C ILE A 107 16.03 6.62 42.07
N ASP A 108 14.70 6.64 42.21
CA ASP A 108 14.02 6.90 43.48
C ASP A 108 14.33 5.83 44.54
N VAL A 109 14.38 4.56 44.14
CA VAL A 109 14.76 3.43 45.01
C VAL A 109 16.21 3.57 45.49
N VAL A 110 17.16 3.82 44.58
CA VAL A 110 18.59 3.92 44.91
C VAL A 110 18.90 5.17 45.74
N SER A 111 18.19 6.27 45.49
CA SER A 111 18.40 7.54 46.21
C SER A 111 17.72 7.60 47.58
N GLY A 112 16.89 6.61 47.94
CA GLY A 112 16.14 6.58 49.20
C GLY A 112 15.11 7.71 49.33
N SER A 113 14.70 8.31 48.20
CA SER A 113 13.87 9.51 48.16
C SER A 113 12.39 9.13 47.92
N PRO A 114 11.45 9.51 48.80
CA PRO A 114 10.03 9.22 48.60
C PRO A 114 9.40 10.36 47.81
N ARG A 115 9.79 10.56 46.54
CA ARG A 115 9.15 11.60 45.70
C ARG A 115 7.79 11.14 45.18
N ASN A 116 7.66 9.84 44.89
CA ASN A 116 6.40 9.12 44.74
C ASN A 116 6.55 7.72 45.36
N SER A 117 5.48 7.16 45.93
CA SER A 117 5.52 5.78 46.43
C SER A 117 5.80 4.83 45.25
N ILE A 118 6.82 3.97 45.37
CA ILE A 118 7.19 2.94 44.37
C ILE A 118 5.95 2.14 43.91
N ALA A 119 4.98 1.94 44.80
CA ALA A 119 3.72 1.26 44.47
C ALA A 119 2.87 2.02 43.44
N VAL A 120 2.90 3.35 43.42
CA VAL A 120 2.15 4.18 42.46
C VAL A 120 2.74 4.06 41.05
N LEU A 121 4.06 4.09 40.94
CA LEU A 121 4.75 3.97 39.65
C LEU A 121 4.68 2.53 39.10
N ALA A 122 4.83 1.52 39.97
CA ALA A 122 4.62 0.12 39.59
C ALA A 122 3.16 -0.17 39.17
N HIS A 123 2.19 0.46 39.85
CA HIS A 123 0.79 0.39 39.45
C HIS A 123 0.55 1.04 38.08
N GLY A 124 1.14 2.21 37.83
CA GLY A 124 1.05 2.89 36.52
C GLY A 124 1.61 2.04 35.38
N ALA A 125 2.77 1.40 35.57
CA ALA A 125 3.36 0.49 34.58
C ALA A 125 2.47 -0.75 34.32
N ALA A 126 1.84 -1.30 35.38
CA ALA A 126 0.94 -2.44 35.25
C ALA A 126 -0.36 -2.08 34.50
N VAL A 127 -0.96 -0.93 34.80
CA VAL A 127 -2.16 -0.42 34.09
C VAL A 127 -1.84 -0.16 32.63
N TRP A 128 -0.70 0.47 32.33
CA TRP A 128 -0.26 0.71 30.95
C TRP A 128 -0.08 -0.60 30.17
N ALA A 129 0.52 -1.63 30.78
CA ALA A 129 0.68 -2.94 30.14
C ALA A 129 -0.68 -3.62 29.88
N GLU A 130 -1.65 -3.47 30.79
CA GLU A 130 -3.00 -4.00 30.63
C GLU A 130 -3.74 -3.28 29.48
N GLU A 131 -3.72 -1.95 29.44
CA GLU A 131 -4.36 -1.16 28.38
C GLU A 131 -3.82 -1.50 26.98
N ASN A 132 -2.51 -1.66 26.85
CA ASN A 132 -1.87 -2.05 25.58
C ASN A 132 -2.29 -3.45 25.09
N VAL A 133 -2.49 -4.40 26.02
CA VAL A 133 -2.99 -5.74 25.68
C VAL A 133 -4.42 -5.67 25.17
N TRP A 134 -5.27 -4.85 25.80
CA TRP A 134 -6.66 -4.65 25.36
C TRP A 134 -6.74 -3.97 24.01
N ASP A 135 -5.97 -2.91 23.78
CA ASP A 135 -5.93 -2.19 22.50
C ASP A 135 -5.40 -3.07 21.37
N GLY A 136 -4.34 -3.85 21.63
CA GLY A 136 -3.82 -4.83 20.68
C GLY A 136 -4.84 -5.91 20.34
N THR A 137 -5.59 -6.40 21.33
CA THR A 137 -6.65 -7.40 21.13
C THR A 137 -7.80 -6.83 20.30
N ALA A 138 -8.25 -5.61 20.60
CA ALA A 138 -9.30 -4.93 19.85
C ALA A 138 -8.90 -4.63 18.40
N ALA A 139 -7.64 -4.22 18.17
CA ALA A 139 -7.10 -4.02 16.83
C ALA A 139 -7.06 -5.33 16.03
N LEU A 140 -6.68 -6.44 16.66
CA LEU A 140 -6.69 -7.76 16.02
C LEU A 140 -8.11 -8.22 15.68
N GLU A 141 -9.07 -8.06 16.58
CA GLU A 141 -10.49 -8.39 16.34
C GLU A 141 -11.11 -7.56 15.21
N LYS A 142 -10.74 -6.27 15.12
CA LYS A 142 -11.17 -5.40 14.04
C LYS A 142 -10.60 -5.86 12.70
N LEU A 143 -9.28 -6.11 12.66
CA LEU A 143 -8.59 -6.57 11.45
C LEU A 143 -9.13 -7.94 10.98
N SER A 144 -9.50 -8.81 11.92
CA SER A 144 -10.12 -10.11 11.63
C SER A 144 -11.55 -9.99 11.08
N ARG A 145 -12.34 -9.01 11.56
CA ARG A 145 -13.67 -8.70 11.01
C ARG A 145 -13.59 -8.10 9.61
N ASP A 146 -12.70 -7.12 9.42
CA ASP A 146 -12.51 -6.47 8.13
C ASP A 146 -12.11 -7.50 7.05
N PHE A 147 -11.35 -8.54 7.41
CA PHE A 147 -11.03 -9.68 6.53
C PHE A 147 -12.20 -10.63 6.23
N MET A 148 -13.19 -10.73 7.13
CA MET A 148 -14.31 -11.66 7.01
C MET A 148 -15.52 -11.05 6.29
N ASP A 149 -15.70 -9.73 6.36
CA ASP A 149 -16.75 -8.99 5.66
C ASP A 149 -16.43 -8.73 4.17
N GLU A 150 -15.20 -9.03 3.71
CA GLU A 150 -14.75 -8.91 2.32
C GLU A 150 -14.96 -10.17 1.43
N ASN A 151 -15.55 -11.25 1.97
CA ASN A 151 -15.88 -12.51 1.26
C ASN A 151 -17.38 -12.64 0.97
#